data_AF-A0A9W9K0Y6-F1
#
_entry.id   AF-A0A9W9K0Y6-F1
#
_cell.length_a   1.000
_cell.length_b   1.000
_cell.length_c   1.000
_cell.angle_alpha   90.00
_cell.angle_beta   90.00
_cell.angle_gamma   90.00
#
_symmetry.space_group_name_H-M   'P 1'
#
loop_
_entity.id
_entity.type
_entity.pdbx_description
1 polymer ?
#
loop_
_entity_poly.entity_id
_entity_poly.type
_entity_poly.pdbx_seq_one_letter_code
_entity_poly.pdbx_strand_id
1 'polypeptide(L)'
;MSGSDEQGQDFAQFSQLPTELRLAIWLLCLPCRVVEIDQFHDHRDPFAVDEDRGPCKWEYTTKLNQRLPIASQVCQESRYIALQAGKYYSSEVPPDVKWEYMMLTKRFWVDRTHDSIHLNWAPRLEPLYDFACSLKGSALGYLAYNASQTQGASFMFDYIQCKFDNYKKRIKMEDRLRALRKLQNAAVVMRVVVIHMTLKDARTTGLFGLLGDAPVQIVDVCDEKRQDAFHDLARSNCGQFTTVAQDLKRVSPLSDQAALKKRLLEIYSPDGTTKLSLYPAIMFRLCTRFCNQPFARIDNRKPRGCV
;
A
#
# COMPACT_ATOMS: atom_id res chain seq x y z
N MET A 1 -48.43 -14.86 -10.30
CA MET A 1 -47.61 -14.65 -9.09
C MET A 1 -46.43 -13.80 -9.51
N SER A 2 -46.56 -12.49 -9.29
CA SER A 2 -45.59 -11.44 -9.61
C SER A 2 -44.48 -11.44 -8.57
N GLY A 3 -43.27 -11.84 -8.97
CA GLY A 3 -42.05 -11.58 -8.21
C GLY A 3 -41.53 -10.21 -8.61
N SER A 4 -41.61 -9.27 -7.69
CA SER A 4 -41.15 -7.89 -7.82
C SER A 4 -39.63 -7.83 -8.07
N ASP A 5 -39.27 -7.24 -9.21
CA ASP A 5 -37.95 -6.66 -9.43
C ASP A 5 -37.69 -5.61 -8.35
N GLU A 6 -36.69 -5.86 -7.48
CA GLU A 6 -36.07 -4.80 -6.68
C GLU A 6 -35.31 -3.87 -7.64
N GLN A 7 -36.05 -2.94 -8.25
CA GLN A 7 -35.47 -1.77 -8.88
C GLN A 7 -34.66 -1.03 -7.82
N GLY A 8 -33.34 -0.92 -8.06
CA GLY A 8 -32.46 -0.13 -7.21
C GLY A 8 -33.08 1.25 -7.02
N GLN A 9 -33.36 1.60 -5.77
CA GLN A 9 -33.84 2.93 -5.42
C GLN A 9 -32.78 3.94 -5.88
N ASP A 10 -33.04 4.57 -7.02
CA ASP A 10 -32.29 5.73 -7.44
C ASP A 10 -32.43 6.76 -6.33
N PHE A 11 -31.30 7.19 -5.77
CA PHE A 11 -31.26 8.15 -4.67
C PHE A 11 -31.56 9.56 -5.24
N ALA A 12 -32.79 9.76 -5.73
CA ALA A 12 -33.27 10.93 -6.45
C ALA A 12 -33.18 12.23 -5.62
N GLN A 13 -33.00 12.10 -4.30
CA GLN A 13 -32.82 13.21 -3.39
C GLN A 13 -31.45 13.87 -3.52
N PHE A 14 -30.41 13.14 -3.98
CA PHE A 14 -29.08 13.73 -4.09
C PHE A 14 -29.02 14.90 -5.06
N SER A 15 -29.69 14.79 -6.22
CA SER A 15 -29.73 15.88 -7.19
C SER A 15 -30.53 17.10 -6.70
N GLN A 16 -31.35 16.94 -5.67
CA GLN A 16 -32.15 18.00 -5.06
C GLN A 16 -31.38 18.77 -3.97
N LEU A 17 -30.23 18.28 -3.54
CA LEU A 17 -29.39 18.96 -2.56
C LEU A 17 -28.76 20.22 -3.17
N PRO A 18 -28.56 21.29 -2.38
CA PRO A 18 -27.72 22.42 -2.78
C PRO A 18 -26.34 21.96 -3.27
N THR A 19 -25.78 22.68 -4.24
CA THR A 19 -24.51 22.32 -4.89
C THR A 19 -23.39 22.14 -3.87
N GLU A 20 -23.33 22.99 -2.85
CA GLU A 20 -22.33 22.94 -1.79
C GLU A 20 -22.37 21.61 -1.04
N LEU A 21 -23.56 21.09 -0.73
CA LEU A 21 -23.72 19.79 -0.07
C LEU A 21 -23.35 18.64 -0.98
N ARG A 22 -23.71 18.70 -2.27
CA ARG A 22 -23.35 17.66 -3.24
C ARG A 22 -21.84 17.57 -3.42
N LEU A 23 -21.17 18.72 -3.53
CA LEU A 23 -19.71 18.81 -3.60
C LEU A 23 -19.03 18.32 -2.30
N ALA A 24 -19.58 18.67 -1.13
CA ALA A 24 -19.07 18.17 0.16
C ALA A 24 -19.22 16.65 0.29
N ILE A 25 -20.35 16.08 -0.14
CA ILE A 25 -20.53 14.62 -0.19
C ILE A 25 -19.50 13.98 -1.12
N TRP A 26 -19.28 14.54 -2.31
CA TRP A 26 -18.26 14.02 -3.22
C TRP A 26 -16.85 14.06 -2.63
N LEU A 27 -16.53 15.11 -1.88
CA LEU A 27 -15.25 15.22 -1.18
C LEU A 27 -15.10 14.12 -0.12
N LEU A 28 -16.15 13.85 0.67
CA LEU A 28 -16.17 12.77 1.66
C LEU A 28 -16.14 11.37 1.04
N CYS A 29 -16.57 11.23 -0.22
CA CYS A 29 -16.49 9.98 -0.96
C CYS A 29 -15.11 9.72 -1.60
N LEU A 30 -14.17 10.67 -1.54
CA LEU A 30 -12.81 10.41 -2.02
C LEU A 30 -12.12 9.36 -1.13
N PRO A 31 -11.40 8.40 -1.73
CA PRO A 31 -10.75 7.35 -0.95
C PRO A 31 -9.49 7.87 -0.26
N CYS A 32 -9.24 7.40 0.96
CA CYS A 32 -7.93 7.54 1.62
C CYS A 32 -7.02 6.41 1.15
N ARG A 33 -6.21 6.63 0.10
CA ARG A 33 -5.38 5.57 -0.48
C ARG A 33 -3.98 5.59 0.10
N VAL A 34 -3.36 4.41 0.07
CA VAL A 34 -1.93 4.24 0.31
C VAL A 34 -1.25 4.21 -1.06
N VAL A 35 -0.60 5.29 -1.47
CA VAL A 35 0.04 5.44 -2.77
C VAL A 35 1.48 4.93 -2.71
N GLU A 36 1.77 3.93 -3.52
CA GLU A 36 3.09 3.30 -3.58
C GLU A 36 4.00 4.04 -4.56
N ILE A 37 5.15 4.53 -4.08
CA ILE A 37 6.11 5.30 -4.91
C ILE A 37 7.08 4.41 -5.68
N ASP A 38 7.06 3.11 -5.42
CA ASP A 38 7.88 2.10 -6.07
C ASP A 38 7.11 0.78 -6.21
N GLN A 39 7.57 -0.06 -7.13
CA GLN A 39 7.00 -1.39 -7.33
C GLN A 39 7.89 -2.43 -6.63
N PHE A 40 7.27 -3.25 -5.76
CA PHE A 40 7.97 -4.38 -5.15
C PHE A 40 8.21 -5.51 -6.15
N HIS A 41 9.36 -6.16 -6.02
CA HIS A 41 9.89 -7.09 -7.03
C HIS A 41 10.17 -8.50 -6.49
N ASP A 42 9.22 -9.13 -5.80
CA ASP A 42 9.44 -10.49 -5.27
C ASP A 42 9.56 -11.61 -6.33
N HIS A 43 9.15 -11.34 -7.57
CA HIS A 43 8.99 -12.39 -8.60
C HIS A 43 10.07 -12.34 -9.68
N ARG A 44 11.08 -11.49 -9.55
CA ARG A 44 12.19 -11.35 -10.50
C ARG A 44 13.56 -11.30 -9.84
N ASP A 45 13.69 -11.81 -8.62
CA ASP A 45 15.01 -12.18 -8.15
C ASP A 45 15.39 -13.46 -8.91
N PRO A 46 16.33 -13.41 -9.87
CA PRO A 46 16.76 -14.60 -10.60
C PRO A 46 17.51 -15.59 -9.70
N PHE A 47 17.81 -15.21 -8.45
CA PHE A 47 18.46 -16.03 -7.43
C PHE A 47 17.50 -16.48 -6.32
N ALA A 48 16.24 -16.00 -6.32
CA ALA A 48 15.23 -16.50 -5.39
C ALA A 48 14.94 -17.97 -5.71
N VAL A 49 15.12 -18.83 -4.71
CA VAL A 49 14.68 -20.22 -4.78
C VAL A 49 13.15 -20.23 -4.86
N ASP A 50 12.53 -21.30 -5.36
CA ASP A 50 11.06 -21.36 -5.51
C ASP A 50 10.30 -21.10 -4.20
N GLU A 51 10.95 -21.32 -3.06
CA GLU A 51 10.46 -21.05 -1.70
C GLU A 51 10.40 -19.55 -1.34
N ASP A 52 11.15 -18.70 -2.03
CA ASP A 52 11.20 -17.23 -1.82
C ASP A 52 10.21 -16.48 -2.72
N ARG A 53 9.48 -17.18 -3.60
CA ARG A 53 8.48 -16.52 -4.46
C ARG A 53 7.36 -15.98 -3.59
N GLY A 54 7.17 -14.66 -3.62
CA GLY A 54 6.04 -14.02 -2.95
C GLY A 54 4.68 -14.56 -3.40
N PRO A 55 3.65 -14.46 -2.54
CA PRO A 55 2.33 -15.00 -2.81
C PRO A 55 1.56 -14.26 -3.90
N CYS A 56 2.09 -13.16 -4.44
CA CYS A 56 1.50 -12.50 -5.59
C CYS A 56 2.46 -11.59 -6.36
N LYS A 57 2.10 -11.34 -7.63
CA LYS A 57 2.68 -10.28 -8.47
C LYS A 57 1.97 -8.94 -8.20
N TRP A 58 2.58 -8.07 -7.41
CA TRP A 58 1.98 -6.79 -6.96
C TRP A 58 1.83 -5.75 -8.08
N GLU A 59 2.63 -5.87 -9.15
CA GLU A 59 2.76 -4.90 -10.26
C GLU A 59 1.42 -4.39 -10.81
N TYR A 60 0.47 -5.28 -11.05
CA TYR A 60 -0.83 -4.88 -11.61
C TYR A 60 -1.62 -3.98 -10.66
N THR A 61 -1.70 -4.37 -9.40
CA THR A 61 -2.47 -3.65 -8.37
C THR A 61 -1.84 -2.30 -8.05
N THR A 62 -0.51 -2.22 -8.00
CA THR A 62 0.23 -0.97 -7.87
C THR A 62 -0.09 -0.02 -9.03
N LYS A 63 -0.05 -0.50 -10.29
CA LYS A 63 -0.43 0.32 -11.47
C LYS A 63 -1.89 0.77 -11.47
N LEU A 64 -2.80 -0.04 -10.91
CA LEU A 64 -4.20 0.37 -10.76
C LEU A 64 -4.34 1.48 -9.72
N ASN A 65 -3.68 1.33 -8.57
CA ASN A 65 -3.69 2.29 -7.47
C ASN A 65 -3.09 3.66 -7.84
N GLN A 66 -2.23 3.69 -8.86
CA GLN A 66 -1.60 4.92 -9.38
C GLN A 66 -2.52 5.76 -10.28
N ARG A 67 -3.71 5.29 -10.63
CA ARG A 67 -4.67 6.01 -11.48
C ARG A 67 -5.50 6.98 -10.65
N LEU A 68 -6.27 7.84 -11.32
CA LEU A 68 -7.34 8.60 -10.67
C LEU A 68 -8.30 7.64 -9.95
N PRO A 69 -8.88 8.06 -8.81
CA PRO A 69 -9.87 7.27 -8.08
C PRO A 69 -11.10 7.00 -8.96
N ILE A 70 -11.78 5.88 -8.72
CA ILE A 70 -12.96 5.48 -9.50
C ILE A 70 -14.07 6.54 -9.37
N ALA A 71 -14.15 7.24 -8.23
CA ALA A 71 -15.05 8.37 -8.02
C ALA A 71 -15.02 9.39 -9.18
N SER A 72 -13.84 9.68 -9.75
CA SER A 72 -13.70 10.61 -10.89
C SER A 72 -14.43 10.21 -12.18
N GLN A 73 -14.93 8.97 -12.26
CA GLN A 73 -15.65 8.43 -13.40
C GLN A 73 -17.17 8.45 -13.21
N VAL A 74 -17.67 8.77 -12.02
CA VAL A 74 -19.11 8.70 -11.68
C VAL A 74 -19.90 9.79 -12.40
N CYS A 75 -19.54 11.07 -12.20
CA CYS A 75 -20.22 12.21 -12.81
C CYS A 75 -19.26 13.41 -12.93
N GLN A 76 -19.74 14.52 -13.51
CA GLN A 76 -18.93 15.73 -13.69
C GLN A 76 -18.50 16.36 -12.36
N GLU A 77 -19.38 16.39 -11.37
CA GLU A 77 -19.07 16.98 -10.05
C GLU A 77 -18.05 16.16 -9.27
N SER A 78 -18.22 14.85 -9.24
CA SER A 78 -17.25 13.95 -8.60
C SER A 78 -15.89 14.05 -9.28
N ARG A 79 -15.85 14.14 -10.62
CA ARG A 79 -14.62 14.38 -11.37
C ARG A 79 -13.99 15.73 -11.02
N TYR A 80 -14.78 16.79 -10.95
CA TYR A 80 -14.31 18.11 -10.58
C TYR A 80 -13.64 18.07 -9.20
N ILE A 81 -14.30 17.48 -8.20
CA ILE A 81 -13.76 17.35 -6.84
C ILE A 81 -12.49 16.50 -6.81
N ALA A 82 -12.47 15.35 -7.47
CA ALA A 82 -11.27 14.52 -7.55
C ALA A 82 -10.09 15.31 -8.15
N LEU A 83 -10.31 16.05 -9.25
CA LEU A 83 -9.27 16.85 -9.91
C LEU A 83 -8.81 18.08 -9.09
N GLN A 84 -9.65 18.59 -8.19
CA GLN A 84 -9.25 19.65 -7.25
C GLN A 84 -8.39 19.11 -6.11
N ALA A 85 -8.71 17.92 -5.60
CA ALA A 85 -8.05 17.34 -4.43
C ALA A 85 -6.67 16.73 -4.76
N GLY A 86 -6.52 16.17 -5.96
CA GLY A 86 -5.29 15.47 -6.36
C GLY A 86 -4.71 15.90 -7.69
N LYS A 87 -3.52 15.37 -7.99
CA LYS A 87 -2.87 15.51 -9.31
C LYS A 87 -1.95 14.34 -9.59
N TYR A 88 -1.57 14.19 -10.87
CA TYR A 88 -0.45 13.33 -11.21
C TYR A 88 0.87 13.97 -10.75
N TYR A 89 1.63 13.22 -9.99
CA TYR A 89 2.99 13.61 -9.62
C TYR A 89 3.94 13.30 -10.78
N SER A 90 4.85 14.25 -11.06
CA SER A 90 5.94 14.12 -12.03
C SER A 90 7.24 13.83 -11.29
N SER A 91 8.18 13.13 -11.92
CA SER A 91 9.49 12.77 -11.37
C SER A 91 10.43 13.96 -11.07
N GLU A 92 9.97 15.20 -11.21
CA GLU A 92 10.73 16.41 -10.91
C GLU A 92 10.75 16.66 -9.39
N VAL A 93 11.75 16.08 -8.74
CA VAL A 93 12.09 16.36 -7.34
C VAL A 93 13.39 17.17 -7.27
N PRO A 94 13.60 17.94 -6.18
CA PRO A 94 14.87 18.62 -5.95
C PRO A 94 16.07 17.66 -6.07
N PRO A 95 17.21 18.07 -6.66
CA PRO A 95 18.37 17.19 -6.88
C PRO A 95 18.89 16.51 -5.60
N ASP A 96 18.77 17.17 -4.44
CA ASP A 96 19.17 16.67 -3.13
C ASP A 96 18.24 15.59 -2.56
N VAL A 97 17.01 15.51 -3.09
CA VAL A 97 15.99 14.52 -2.71
C VAL A 97 15.93 13.38 -3.73
N LYS A 98 16.47 13.58 -4.93
CA LYS A 98 16.36 12.63 -6.03
C LYS A 98 16.90 11.26 -5.62
N TRP A 99 16.04 10.27 -5.71
CA TRP A 99 16.39 8.85 -5.55
C TRP A 99 16.19 8.14 -6.88
N GLU A 100 17.28 7.57 -7.41
CA GLU A 100 17.26 6.85 -8.68
C GLU A 100 17.17 5.35 -8.40
N TYR A 101 16.02 4.78 -8.75
CA TYR A 101 15.75 3.35 -8.64
C TYR A 101 14.93 2.88 -9.84
N MET A 102 15.26 1.71 -10.42
CA MET A 102 14.62 1.27 -11.66
C MET A 102 13.12 1.00 -11.50
N MET A 103 12.69 0.61 -10.30
CA MET A 103 11.28 0.34 -9.99
C MET A 103 10.56 1.51 -9.37
N LEU A 104 11.19 2.68 -9.36
CA LEU A 104 10.52 3.91 -8.95
C LEU A 104 9.36 4.20 -9.91
N THR A 105 8.22 4.50 -9.33
CA THR A 105 7.04 4.87 -10.10
C THR A 105 7.21 6.28 -10.66
N LYS A 106 7.24 6.38 -11.99
CA LYS A 106 7.45 7.65 -12.70
C LYS A 106 6.21 8.55 -12.76
N ARG A 107 5.01 7.99 -12.59
CA ARG A 107 3.74 8.71 -12.68
C ARG A 107 2.69 8.04 -11.82
N PHE A 108 2.17 8.77 -10.84
CA PHE A 108 1.10 8.30 -9.96
C PHE A 108 0.19 9.47 -9.57
N TRP A 109 -1.11 9.18 -9.41
CA TRP A 109 -2.08 10.12 -8.88
C TRP A 109 -2.00 10.16 -7.36
N VAL A 110 -1.91 11.35 -6.78
CA VAL A 110 -1.92 11.56 -5.34
C VAL A 110 -2.89 12.68 -4.98
N ASP A 111 -3.77 12.40 -4.03
CA ASP A 111 -4.55 13.39 -3.29
C ASP A 111 -3.78 13.76 -2.02
N ARG A 112 -3.31 15.00 -1.96
CA ARG A 112 -2.47 15.46 -0.84
C ARG A 112 -3.22 15.58 0.47
N THR A 113 -4.55 15.65 0.41
CA THR A 113 -5.42 15.86 1.56
C THR A 113 -5.93 14.57 2.17
N HIS A 114 -5.95 13.45 1.43
CA HIS A 114 -6.45 12.16 1.91
C HIS A 114 -5.43 11.03 1.82
N ASP A 115 -4.56 11.02 0.81
CA ASP A 115 -3.66 9.91 0.57
C ASP A 115 -2.47 9.92 1.54
N SER A 116 -1.89 8.74 1.73
CA SER A 116 -0.60 8.52 2.38
C SER A 116 0.37 7.90 1.38
N ILE A 117 1.67 8.02 1.64
CA ILE A 117 2.72 7.48 0.77
C ILE A 117 3.31 6.20 1.37
N HIS A 118 3.58 5.21 0.52
CA HIS A 118 4.24 3.97 0.92
C HIS A 118 5.48 3.67 0.06
N LEU A 119 6.51 3.16 0.73
CA LEU A 119 7.77 2.69 0.13
C LEU A 119 7.96 1.20 0.38
N ASN A 120 7.89 0.40 -0.69
CA ASN A 120 8.03 -1.06 -0.66
C ASN A 120 9.49 -1.53 -0.66
N TRP A 121 10.41 -0.75 -1.23
CA TRP A 121 11.82 -1.13 -1.39
C TRP A 121 12.40 -1.57 -0.06
N ALA A 122 13.29 -2.56 -0.09
CA ALA A 122 13.95 -3.04 1.11
C ALA A 122 15.46 -3.08 0.86
N PRO A 123 16.29 -2.75 1.86
CA PRO A 123 17.75 -2.73 1.71
C PRO A 123 18.34 -4.07 1.24
N ARG A 124 17.69 -5.19 1.57
CA ARG A 124 18.09 -6.54 1.10
C ARG A 124 18.12 -6.68 -0.42
N LEU A 125 17.39 -5.82 -1.13
CA LEU A 125 17.32 -5.80 -2.59
C LEU A 125 18.46 -5.01 -3.23
N GLU A 126 19.24 -4.24 -2.45
CA GLU A 126 20.33 -3.40 -2.96
C GLU A 126 21.35 -4.18 -3.80
N PRO A 127 21.85 -5.38 -3.38
CA PRO A 127 22.81 -6.15 -4.16
C PRO A 127 22.31 -6.59 -5.54
N LEU A 128 21.00 -6.86 -5.67
CA LEU A 128 20.38 -7.27 -6.94
C LEU A 128 20.37 -6.15 -7.97
N TYR A 129 20.35 -4.90 -7.51
CA TYR A 129 20.17 -3.73 -8.37
C TYR A 129 21.42 -2.86 -8.51
N ASP A 130 22.39 -2.98 -7.61
CA ASP A 130 23.67 -2.28 -7.72
C ASP A 130 24.52 -2.74 -8.93
N PHE A 131 24.29 -3.96 -9.44
CA PHE A 131 24.95 -4.43 -10.67
C PHE A 131 24.38 -3.81 -11.95
N ALA A 132 23.10 -3.38 -11.93
CA ALA A 132 22.38 -2.88 -13.10
C ALA A 132 22.14 -1.36 -13.08
N CYS A 133 22.21 -0.71 -11.92
CA CYS A 133 21.89 0.71 -11.77
C CYS A 133 22.79 1.39 -10.73
N SER A 134 23.32 2.55 -11.06
CA SER A 134 23.96 3.44 -10.07
C SER A 134 22.90 4.03 -9.15
N LEU A 135 22.50 3.29 -8.11
CA LEU A 135 21.61 3.80 -7.07
C LEU A 135 22.19 5.09 -6.48
N LYS A 136 21.47 6.20 -6.67
CA LYS A 136 21.81 7.54 -6.16
C LYS A 136 20.68 8.03 -5.27
N GLY A 137 21.04 8.75 -4.21
CA GLY A 137 20.08 9.34 -3.27
C GLY A 137 19.59 8.38 -2.19
N SER A 138 18.72 8.89 -1.32
CA SER A 138 18.20 8.17 -0.15
C SER A 138 16.73 7.81 -0.34
N ALA A 139 16.40 6.52 -0.28
CA ALA A 139 15.03 6.03 -0.39
C ALA A 139 14.13 6.59 0.73
N LEU A 140 14.63 6.59 1.98
CA LEU A 140 13.95 7.21 3.12
C LEU A 140 13.87 8.74 2.99
N GLY A 141 14.91 9.38 2.43
CA GLY A 141 14.89 10.82 2.15
C GLY A 141 13.81 11.19 1.12
N TYR A 142 13.69 10.39 0.06
CA TYR A 142 12.67 10.52 -0.97
C TYR A 142 11.26 10.28 -0.40
N LEU A 143 11.08 9.26 0.44
CA LEU A 143 9.83 9.04 1.17
C LEU A 143 9.49 10.22 2.08
N ALA A 144 10.43 10.71 2.88
CA ALA A 144 10.22 11.84 3.78
C ALA A 144 9.77 13.11 3.05
N TYR A 145 10.30 13.36 1.85
CA TYR A 145 9.88 14.49 1.02
C TYR A 145 8.48 14.31 0.41
N ASN A 146 8.13 13.10 -0.02
CA ASN A 146 6.77 12.84 -0.53
C ASN A 146 5.75 12.86 0.62
N ALA A 147 6.12 12.29 1.77
CA ALA A 147 5.33 12.27 2.99
C ALA A 147 4.95 13.67 3.46
N SER A 148 5.88 14.64 3.38
CA SER A 148 5.62 16.04 3.79
C SER A 148 4.59 16.76 2.91
N GLN A 149 4.11 16.12 1.84
CA GLN A 149 3.10 16.66 0.94
C GLN A 149 1.78 15.87 1.01
N THR A 150 1.63 14.98 1.99
CA THR A 150 0.50 14.03 2.12
C THR A 150 0.13 13.83 3.60
N GLN A 151 -0.92 13.05 3.89
CA GLN A 151 -1.39 12.85 5.26
C GLN A 151 -0.53 11.92 6.12
N GLY A 152 0.34 11.12 5.48
CA GLY A 152 1.13 10.16 6.23
C GLY A 152 2.08 9.38 5.35
N ALA A 153 2.87 8.55 6.02
CA ALA A 153 3.89 7.75 5.38
C ALA A 153 3.95 6.36 5.98
N SER A 154 4.46 5.45 5.18
CA SER A 154 4.74 4.10 5.61
C SER A 154 5.88 3.48 4.82
N PHE A 155 6.55 2.51 5.42
CA PHE A 155 7.64 1.79 4.79
C PHE A 155 7.82 0.40 5.41
N MET A 156 8.49 -0.49 4.70
CA MET A 156 8.72 -1.86 5.14
C MET A 156 9.63 -1.96 6.37
N PHE A 157 9.34 -2.87 7.30
CA PHE A 157 10.14 -3.13 8.49
C PHE A 157 11.60 -3.51 8.15
N ASP A 158 11.81 -4.15 7.00
CA ASP A 158 13.14 -4.51 6.48
C ASP A 158 14.10 -3.31 6.38
N TYR A 159 13.60 -2.08 6.18
CA TYR A 159 14.42 -0.87 6.25
C TYR A 159 15.12 -0.72 7.59
N ILE A 160 14.37 -0.97 8.67
CA ILE A 160 14.87 -0.84 10.03
C ILE A 160 15.79 -1.99 10.34
N GLN A 161 15.46 -3.22 9.92
CA GLN A 161 16.26 -4.40 10.20
C GLN A 161 17.66 -4.35 9.60
N CYS A 162 17.82 -3.66 8.47
CA CYS A 162 19.02 -3.73 7.69
C CYS A 162 20.02 -2.60 7.99
N LYS A 163 21.26 -2.97 8.31
CA LYS A 163 22.41 -2.05 8.35
C LYS A 163 22.99 -1.79 6.95
N PHE A 164 22.52 -2.53 5.93
CA PHE A 164 23.14 -2.64 4.61
C PHE A 164 22.64 -1.66 3.54
N ASP A 165 21.94 -0.56 3.88
CA ASP A 165 21.76 0.63 3.00
C ASP A 165 23.11 1.32 2.61
N ASN A 166 24.20 0.56 2.73
CA ASN A 166 25.54 0.97 3.03
C ASN A 166 26.57 -0.04 2.52
N TYR A 167 26.19 -0.99 1.64
CA TYR A 167 27.14 -1.97 1.07
C TYR A 167 28.36 -1.26 0.44
N LYS A 168 28.18 -0.02 -0.03
CA LYS A 168 29.25 0.88 -0.52
C LYS A 168 29.43 2.19 0.28
N LYS A 169 28.93 2.29 1.51
CA LYS A 169 29.00 3.51 2.34
C LYS A 169 28.31 4.76 1.75
N ARG A 170 27.29 4.60 0.89
CA ARG A 170 26.69 5.72 0.13
C ARG A 170 25.75 6.61 0.96
N ILE A 171 25.04 6.06 1.94
CA ILE A 171 24.12 6.82 2.80
C ILE A 171 24.62 6.74 4.24
N LYS A 172 24.92 7.90 4.83
CA LYS A 172 25.39 7.95 6.21
C LYS A 172 24.24 7.72 7.19
N MET A 173 24.56 7.17 8.37
CA MET A 173 23.56 6.94 9.43
C MET A 173 22.85 8.23 9.85
N GLU A 174 23.56 9.35 9.89
CA GLU A 174 23.01 10.68 10.19
C GLU A 174 21.91 11.11 9.22
N ASP A 175 22.03 10.75 7.94
CA ASP A 175 21.03 11.07 6.92
C ASP A 175 19.80 10.17 7.04
N ARG A 176 19.99 8.88 7.40
CA ARG A 176 18.88 7.97 7.73
C ARG A 176 18.10 8.49 8.94
N LEU A 177 18.80 8.87 10.01
CA LEU A 177 18.18 9.45 11.21
C LEU A 177 17.44 10.76 10.88
N ARG A 178 18.01 11.62 10.04
CA ARG A 178 17.34 12.85 9.59
C ARG A 178 16.04 12.55 8.84
N ALA A 179 16.04 11.55 7.97
CA ALA A 179 14.83 11.13 7.26
C ALA A 179 13.79 10.54 8.22
N LEU A 180 14.19 9.66 9.15
CA LEU A 180 13.27 9.08 10.15
C LEU A 180 12.68 10.14 11.09
N ARG A 181 13.44 11.18 11.45
CA ARG A 181 12.93 12.33 12.21
C ARG A 181 11.88 13.15 11.44
N LYS A 182 11.88 13.11 10.11
CA LYS A 182 10.82 13.70 9.28
C LYS A 182 9.61 12.77 9.13
N LEU A 183 9.78 11.48 9.43
CA LEU A 183 8.77 10.43 9.34
C LEU A 183 8.19 10.08 10.72
N GLN A 184 8.10 11.04 11.64
CA GLN A 184 7.43 10.77 12.92
C GLN A 184 5.98 10.38 12.69
N ASN A 185 5.52 9.40 13.46
CA ASN A 185 4.21 8.76 13.34
C ASN A 185 3.97 8.08 11.99
N ALA A 186 5.04 7.71 11.27
CA ALA A 186 4.91 6.83 10.11
C ALA A 186 4.64 5.39 10.54
N ALA A 187 3.87 4.68 9.72
CA ALA A 187 3.61 3.25 9.90
C ALA A 187 4.78 2.41 9.40
N VAL A 188 5.20 1.43 10.18
CA VAL A 188 6.21 0.45 9.80
C VAL A 188 5.50 -0.86 9.46
N VAL A 189 5.52 -1.22 8.18
CA VAL A 189 4.84 -2.42 7.67
C VAL A 189 5.63 -3.66 8.06
N MET A 190 5.10 -4.41 9.02
CA MET A 190 5.75 -5.59 9.59
C MET A 190 5.61 -6.82 8.70
N ARG A 191 4.50 -6.92 7.99
CA ARG A 191 4.19 -7.98 7.00
C ARG A 191 3.15 -7.50 6.00
N VAL A 192 3.07 -8.20 4.88
CA VAL A 192 2.09 -7.98 3.82
C VAL A 192 1.18 -9.21 3.72
N VAL A 193 -0.13 -8.98 3.71
CA VAL A 193 -1.14 -10.01 3.47
C VAL A 193 -1.85 -9.69 2.15
N VAL A 194 -1.87 -10.63 1.21
CA VAL A 194 -2.50 -10.45 -0.10
C VAL A 194 -3.82 -11.24 -0.16
N ILE A 195 -4.91 -10.52 -0.37
CA ILE A 195 -6.27 -11.06 -0.48
C ILE A 195 -6.63 -11.18 -1.95
N HIS A 196 -6.87 -12.41 -2.41
CA HIS A 196 -7.21 -12.71 -3.80
C HIS A 196 -8.72 -12.77 -3.97
N MET A 197 -9.31 -11.78 -4.63
CA MET A 197 -10.76 -11.74 -4.86
C MET A 197 -11.10 -10.81 -6.02
N THR A 198 -12.29 -10.96 -6.61
CA THR A 198 -12.72 -10.06 -7.68
C THR A 198 -12.95 -8.65 -7.14
N LEU A 199 -12.86 -7.63 -8.02
CA LEU A 199 -13.17 -6.25 -7.63
C LEU A 199 -14.63 -6.10 -7.17
N LYS A 200 -15.54 -6.89 -7.73
CA LYS A 200 -16.96 -6.89 -7.35
C LYS A 200 -17.14 -7.34 -5.90
N ASP A 201 -16.49 -8.43 -5.52
CA ASP A 201 -16.60 -8.97 -4.16
C ASP A 201 -15.83 -8.10 -3.17
N ALA A 202 -14.69 -7.52 -3.56
CA ALA A 202 -13.96 -6.58 -2.72
C ALA A 202 -14.81 -5.35 -2.34
N ARG A 203 -15.59 -4.81 -3.30
CA ARG A 203 -16.50 -3.67 -3.05
C ARG A 203 -17.52 -3.96 -1.96
N THR A 204 -18.10 -5.16 -1.95
CA THR A 204 -19.13 -5.52 -0.97
C THR A 204 -18.59 -5.63 0.46
N THR A 205 -17.26 -5.71 0.63
CA THR A 205 -16.65 -5.74 1.96
C THR A 205 -16.54 -4.35 2.60
N GLY A 206 -16.50 -3.28 1.80
CA GLY A 206 -16.16 -1.93 2.26
C GLY A 206 -14.72 -1.75 2.76
N LEU A 207 -13.89 -2.80 2.77
CA LEU A 207 -12.54 -2.77 3.34
C LEU A 207 -11.48 -2.15 2.40
N PHE A 208 -11.70 -2.19 1.09
CA PHE A 208 -10.78 -1.66 0.07
C PHE A 208 -11.29 -0.36 -0.57
N GLY A 209 -11.91 0.51 0.23
CA GLY A 209 -12.58 1.73 -0.21
C GLY A 209 -14.00 1.47 -0.70
N LEU A 210 -14.80 2.54 -0.78
CA LEU A 210 -16.24 2.46 -1.12
C LEU A 210 -16.48 1.82 -2.48
N LEU A 211 -15.59 2.06 -3.46
CA LEU A 211 -15.70 1.54 -4.82
C LEU A 211 -14.64 0.47 -5.16
N GLY A 212 -13.94 -0.05 -4.14
CA GLY A 212 -12.78 -0.93 -4.35
C GLY A 212 -11.56 -0.18 -4.90
N ASP A 213 -11.51 1.13 -4.72
CA ASP A 213 -10.51 2.06 -5.26
C ASP A 213 -9.37 2.40 -4.29
N ALA A 214 -9.31 1.70 -3.15
CA ALA A 214 -8.19 1.73 -2.21
C ALA A 214 -7.63 0.31 -2.01
N PRO A 215 -6.98 -0.29 -3.04
CA PRO A 215 -6.56 -1.69 -3.06
C PRO A 215 -5.42 -2.02 -2.08
N VAL A 216 -4.80 -1.00 -1.47
CA VAL A 216 -3.77 -1.15 -0.44
C VAL A 216 -4.26 -0.46 0.82
N GLN A 217 -4.22 -1.17 1.93
CA GLN A 217 -4.64 -0.71 3.24
C GLN A 217 -3.51 -0.97 4.23
N ILE A 218 -3.18 0.01 5.06
CA ILE A 218 -2.23 -0.16 6.15
C ILE A 218 -2.99 0.05 7.44
N VAL A 219 -2.95 -0.98 8.28
CA VAL A 219 -3.75 -1.04 9.50
C VAL A 219 -2.79 -1.18 10.68
N ASP A 220 -2.91 -0.29 11.66
CA ASP A 220 -2.18 -0.39 12.93
C ASP A 220 -2.42 -1.77 13.55
N VAL A 221 -1.37 -2.40 14.10
CA VAL A 221 -1.52 -3.69 14.78
C VAL A 221 -2.45 -3.60 15.99
N CYS A 222 -2.62 -2.41 16.57
CA CYS A 222 -3.50 -2.15 17.71
C CYS A 222 -4.98 -1.99 17.32
N ASP A 223 -5.29 -1.78 16.04
CA ASP A 223 -6.68 -1.74 15.56
C ASP A 223 -7.19 -3.16 15.35
N GLU A 224 -7.45 -3.85 16.46
CA GLU A 224 -7.84 -5.26 16.46
C GLU A 224 -9.07 -5.52 15.58
N LYS A 225 -10.05 -4.62 15.61
CA LYS A 225 -11.28 -4.75 14.81
C LYS A 225 -10.98 -4.78 13.31
N ARG A 226 -10.17 -3.83 12.81
CA ARG A 226 -9.79 -3.84 11.39
C ARG A 226 -8.88 -5.01 11.06
N GLN A 227 -7.93 -5.35 11.94
CA GLN A 227 -7.07 -6.51 11.77
C GLN A 227 -7.90 -7.80 11.61
N ASP A 228 -8.89 -8.03 12.48
CA ASP A 228 -9.77 -9.20 12.40
C ASP A 228 -10.55 -9.21 11.09
N ALA A 229 -11.17 -8.09 10.71
CA ALA A 229 -11.93 -8.01 9.47
C ALA A 229 -11.09 -8.38 8.22
N PHE A 230 -9.85 -7.90 8.13
CA PHE A 230 -8.97 -8.25 7.02
C PHE A 230 -8.42 -9.68 7.09
N HIS A 231 -8.07 -10.17 8.28
CA HIS A 231 -7.58 -11.54 8.44
C HIS A 231 -8.66 -12.57 8.15
N ASP A 232 -9.90 -12.33 8.58
CA ASP A 232 -11.05 -13.19 8.28
C ASP A 232 -11.37 -13.18 6.79
N LEU A 233 -11.30 -12.01 6.15
CA LEU A 233 -11.42 -11.90 4.70
C LEU A 233 -10.31 -12.69 3.98
N ALA A 234 -9.06 -12.57 4.44
CA ALA A 234 -7.92 -13.27 3.86
C ALA A 234 -8.07 -14.80 3.98
N ARG A 235 -8.47 -15.31 5.16
CA ARG A 235 -8.70 -16.74 5.39
C ARG A 235 -9.84 -17.28 4.54
N SER A 236 -10.95 -16.55 4.46
CA SER A 236 -12.13 -16.94 3.66
C SER A 236 -11.84 -17.00 2.15
N ASN A 237 -10.78 -16.31 1.70
CA ASN A 237 -10.35 -16.27 0.30
C ASN A 237 -9.01 -16.99 0.06
N CYS A 238 -8.54 -17.77 1.04
CA CYS A 238 -7.37 -18.63 0.86
C CYS A 238 -7.79 -19.85 0.04
N GLY A 239 -7.44 -19.88 -1.24
CA GLY A 239 -7.80 -20.98 -2.14
C GLY A 239 -7.10 -22.29 -1.78
N GLN A 240 -7.74 -23.43 -2.09
CA GLN A 240 -7.16 -24.77 -1.90
C GLN A 240 -5.98 -25.05 -2.85
N PHE A 241 -5.94 -24.41 -4.02
CA PHE A 241 -4.92 -24.60 -5.05
C PHE A 241 -4.16 -23.30 -5.31
N THR A 242 -3.23 -22.99 -4.42
CA THR A 242 -2.32 -21.84 -4.56
C THR A 242 -0.93 -22.29 -4.97
N THR A 243 -0.26 -21.51 -5.82
CA THR A 243 1.13 -21.74 -6.23
C THR A 243 2.10 -21.45 -5.09
N VAL A 244 1.74 -20.53 -4.20
CA VAL A 244 2.50 -20.18 -3.00
C VAL A 244 1.50 -19.86 -1.89
N ALA A 245 1.63 -20.53 -0.75
CA ALA A 245 0.81 -20.29 0.43
C ALA A 245 1.28 -19.03 1.19
N GLN A 246 0.35 -18.37 1.88
CA GLN A 246 0.63 -17.22 2.74
C GLN A 246 0.51 -17.65 4.21
N ASP A 247 1.39 -17.15 5.07
CA ASP A 247 1.14 -17.23 6.51
C ASP A 247 0.12 -16.16 6.91
N LEU A 248 -1.11 -16.60 7.20
CA LEU A 248 -2.22 -15.76 7.63
C LEU A 248 -2.40 -15.75 9.16
N LYS A 249 -1.43 -16.28 9.91
CA LYS A 249 -1.46 -16.27 11.38
C LYS A 249 -1.46 -14.84 11.90
N ARG A 250 -2.32 -14.60 12.89
CA ARG A 250 -2.34 -13.35 13.64
C ARG A 250 -1.18 -13.38 14.63
N VAL A 251 -0.34 -12.35 14.63
CA VAL A 251 0.64 -12.11 15.69
C VAL A 251 0.07 -11.10 16.65
N SER A 252 0.40 -11.21 17.93
CA SER A 252 -0.10 -10.28 18.94
C SER A 252 0.44 -8.87 18.72
N PRO A 253 -0.37 -7.81 18.95
CA PRO A 253 0.09 -6.43 18.81
C PRO A 253 1.33 -6.13 19.65
N LEU A 254 1.40 -6.68 20.88
CA LEU A 254 2.53 -6.53 21.78
C LEU A 254 3.84 -7.12 21.20
N SER A 255 3.75 -8.23 20.48
CA SER A 255 4.93 -8.85 19.86
C SER A 255 5.49 -7.96 18.74
N ASP A 256 4.64 -7.45 17.86
CA ASP A 256 5.05 -6.56 16.77
C ASP A 256 5.61 -5.23 17.30
N GLN A 257 4.99 -4.67 18.35
CA GLN A 257 5.51 -3.50 19.07
C GLN A 257 6.87 -3.74 19.71
N ALA A 258 7.05 -4.86 20.41
CA ALA A 258 8.32 -5.22 21.03
C ALA A 258 9.42 -5.42 19.98
N ALA A 259 9.11 -6.08 18.85
CA ALA A 259 10.04 -6.29 17.75
C ALA A 259 10.51 -4.97 17.13
N LEU A 260 9.57 -4.06 16.84
CA LEU A 260 9.90 -2.73 16.30
C LEU A 260 10.74 -1.92 17.29
N LYS A 261 10.31 -1.83 18.55
CA LYS A 261 11.02 -1.07 19.59
C LYS A 261 12.44 -1.57 19.79
N LYS A 262 12.62 -2.90 19.88
CA LYS A 262 13.93 -3.54 20.02
C LYS A 262 14.87 -3.12 18.88
N ARG A 263 14.42 -3.20 17.62
CA ARG A 263 15.25 -2.86 16.46
C ARG A 263 15.58 -1.36 16.39
N LEU A 264 14.64 -0.49 16.73
CA LEU A 264 14.90 0.96 16.79
C LEU A 264 15.98 1.30 17.82
N LEU A 265 15.93 0.68 19.01
CA LEU A 265 16.95 0.85 20.03
C LEU A 265 18.31 0.31 19.56
N GLU A 266 18.36 -0.91 19.04
CA GLU A 266 19.61 -1.55 18.60
C GLU A 266 20.35 -0.77 17.51
N ILE A 267 19.64 -0.11 16.59
CA ILE A 267 20.23 0.47 15.38
C ILE A 267 20.33 2.00 15.44
N TYR A 268 19.33 2.67 16.00
CA TYR A 268 19.20 4.12 15.93
C TYR A 268 19.34 4.83 17.28
N SER A 269 19.29 4.08 18.39
CA SER A 269 19.37 4.64 19.74
C SER A 269 20.07 3.67 20.71
N PRO A 270 21.30 3.19 20.39
CA PRO A 270 21.99 2.23 21.25
C PRO A 270 22.33 2.79 22.63
N ASP A 271 22.43 4.12 22.73
CA ASP A 271 22.63 4.91 23.94
C ASP A 271 21.31 5.39 24.59
N GLY A 272 20.16 5.08 23.97
CA GLY A 272 18.83 5.47 24.44
C GLY A 272 18.48 6.95 24.25
N THR A 273 19.31 7.74 23.57
CA THR A 273 19.13 9.20 23.47
C THR A 273 18.19 9.62 22.33
N THR A 274 18.15 8.83 21.25
CA THR A 274 17.31 9.11 20.10
C THR A 274 15.89 8.59 20.32
N LYS A 275 14.90 9.49 20.25
CA LYS A 275 13.48 9.15 20.29
C LYS A 275 12.91 9.19 18.88
N LEU A 276 12.32 8.08 18.45
CA LEU A 276 11.57 7.96 17.20
C LEU A 276 10.17 7.44 17.54
N SER A 277 9.14 8.17 17.10
CA SER A 277 7.75 7.75 17.16
C SER A 277 7.39 7.08 15.85
N LEU A 278 7.36 5.74 15.85
CA LEU A 278 6.95 4.92 14.71
C LEU A 278 6.07 3.80 15.27
N TYR A 279 5.05 3.39 14.54
CA TYR A 279 4.15 2.32 15.00
C TYR A 279 4.12 1.15 14.01
N PRO A 280 4.03 -0.09 14.50
CA PRO A 280 3.92 -1.25 13.64
C PRO A 280 2.54 -1.34 13.00
N ALA A 281 2.49 -1.75 11.74
CA ALA A 281 1.26 -1.92 10.99
C ALA A 281 1.35 -3.13 10.06
N ILE A 282 0.20 -3.64 9.65
CA ILE A 282 0.08 -4.69 8.64
C ILE A 282 -0.45 -4.07 7.36
N MET A 283 0.18 -4.41 6.23
CA MET A 283 -0.33 -4.05 4.92
C MET A 283 -1.23 -5.16 4.39
N PHE A 284 -2.46 -4.81 4.06
CA PHE A 284 -3.40 -5.66 3.33
C PHE A 284 -3.50 -5.18 1.88
N ARG A 285 -3.36 -6.12 0.94
CA ARG A 285 -3.39 -5.83 -0.49
C ARG A 285 -4.45 -6.66 -1.18
N LEU A 286 -5.28 -6.00 -1.98
CA LEU A 286 -6.23 -6.65 -2.87
C LEU A 286 -5.54 -7.08 -4.17
N CYS A 287 -5.64 -8.36 -4.53
CA CYS A 287 -5.27 -8.88 -5.84
C CYS A 287 -6.51 -9.38 -6.58
N THR A 288 -6.83 -8.72 -7.70
CA THR A 288 -7.99 -9.06 -8.54
C THR A 288 -7.68 -10.02 -9.69
N ARG A 289 -6.42 -10.47 -9.81
CA ARG A 289 -5.95 -11.33 -10.90
C ARG A 289 -5.75 -12.79 -10.51
N PHE A 290 -5.97 -13.15 -9.24
CA PHE A 290 -5.71 -14.51 -8.76
C PHE A 290 -4.29 -14.99 -9.16
N CYS A 291 -3.31 -14.08 -9.07
CA CYS A 291 -1.93 -14.26 -9.54
C CYS A 291 -1.21 -15.48 -8.92
N ASN A 292 -1.74 -16.02 -7.83
CA ASN A 292 -1.25 -17.17 -7.08
C ASN A 292 -1.94 -18.48 -7.48
N GLN A 293 -2.69 -18.51 -8.58
CA GLN A 293 -3.31 -19.73 -9.10
C GLN A 293 -2.61 -20.18 -10.39
N PRO A 294 -2.39 -21.49 -10.59
CA PRO A 294 -1.66 -22.03 -11.73
C PRO A 294 -2.29 -21.69 -13.10
N PHE A 295 -3.59 -21.38 -13.15
CA PHE A 295 -4.34 -21.09 -14.37
C PHE A 295 -4.90 -19.67 -14.48
N ALA A 296 -4.31 -18.70 -13.76
CA ALA A 296 -4.76 -17.29 -13.71
C ALA A 296 -4.73 -16.52 -15.06
N ARG A 297 -4.59 -17.22 -16.19
CA ARG A 297 -4.66 -16.68 -17.55
C ARG A 297 -5.88 -17.10 -18.35
N ILE A 298 -6.86 -17.81 -17.79
CA ILE A 298 -8.06 -18.20 -18.54
C ILE A 298 -9.32 -17.68 -17.85
N ASP A 299 -9.67 -16.46 -18.27
CA ASP A 299 -11.03 -15.94 -18.37
C ASP A 299 -11.74 -15.48 -17.07
N ASN A 300 -12.54 -14.43 -17.19
CA ASN A 300 -13.28 -13.74 -16.13
C ASN A 300 -14.45 -14.58 -15.54
N ARG A 301 -14.24 -15.88 -15.29
CA ARG A 301 -15.27 -16.78 -14.77
C ARG A 301 -14.91 -17.21 -13.36
N LYS A 302 -15.83 -16.95 -12.42
CA LYS A 302 -15.81 -17.41 -11.04
C LYS A 302 -15.30 -18.86 -10.96
N PRO A 303 -14.46 -19.22 -9.96
CA PRO A 303 -14.39 -20.62 -9.54
C PRO A 303 -15.80 -21.05 -9.17
N ARG A 304 -16.31 -22.10 -9.85
CA ARG A 304 -17.60 -22.71 -9.52
C ARG A 304 -17.54 -23.23 -8.09
N GLY A 305 -18.62 -23.01 -7.35
CA GLY A 305 -18.71 -23.24 -5.91
C GLY A 305 -18.40 -24.68 -5.50
N CYS A 306 -17.88 -24.81 -4.29
CA CYS A 306 -17.89 -26.08 -3.56
C CYS A 306 -19.29 -26.25 -2.94
N VAL A 307 -19.85 -27.45 -3.15
CA VAL A 307 -20.87 -28.06 -2.29
C VAL A 307 -20.19 -28.46 -0.99
#